data_AF-A0A511N2Q2-F1
#
_entry.id   AF-A0A511N2Q2-F1
#
_cell.length_a   1.000
_cell.length_b   1.000
_cell.length_c   1.000
_cell.angle_alpha   90.00
_cell.angle_beta   90.00
_cell.angle_gamma   90.00
#
_symmetry.space_group_name_H-M   'P 1'
#
loop_
_entity.id
_entity.type
_entity.pdbx_description
1 polymer ?
#
loop_
_entity_poly.entity_id
_entity_poly.type
_entity_poly.pdbx_seq_one_letter_code
_entity_poly.pdbx_strand_id
1 'polypeptide(L)'
;MRKLVLFSVLALGAAGTWVYAQSSGGSNAPTFTEKQAQAGETVYNTSCAMCHGKNLNDGGPAVKGDKFLAKWSGEGKTALDLYNKIATTMPKNKPGSLTQTQYEAVYAYILQQNGFKPRELQKEDLKNHTLDKK
;
A
#
# COMPACT_ATOMS: atom_id res chain seq x y z
N MET A 1 -21.92 73.73 14.75
CA MET A 1 -22.18 72.66 13.77
C MET A 1 -20.91 72.46 12.95
N ARG A 2 -20.10 71.45 13.28
CA ARG A 2 -18.80 71.18 12.62
C ARG A 2 -19.03 70.34 11.37
N LYS A 3 -18.73 70.90 10.20
CA LYS A 3 -18.65 70.16 8.93
C LYS A 3 -17.30 69.44 8.91
N LEU A 4 -17.32 68.11 8.76
CA LEU A 4 -16.13 67.32 8.44
C LEU A 4 -16.26 66.85 6.99
N VAL A 5 -15.30 67.24 6.16
CA VAL A 5 -15.03 66.66 4.84
C VAL A 5 -13.60 66.16 4.91
N LEU A 6 -13.37 64.85 4.77
CA LEU A 6 -12.03 64.29 4.55
C LEU A 6 -12.09 63.10 3.57
N PHE A 7 -11.49 63.39 2.41
CA PHE A 7 -10.79 62.59 1.41
C PHE A 7 -10.58 61.07 1.59
N SER A 8 -10.80 60.39 0.46
CA SER A 8 -10.48 59.00 0.11
C SER A 8 -9.00 58.61 0.30
N VAL A 9 -8.76 57.34 0.64
CA VAL A 9 -7.59 56.58 0.14
C VAL A 9 -8.03 55.18 -0.27
N LEU A 10 -7.71 54.86 -1.53
CA LEU A 10 -7.84 53.60 -2.22
C LEU A 10 -6.77 52.61 -1.69
N ALA A 11 -7.13 51.35 -1.43
CA ALA A 11 -6.15 50.27 -1.28
C ALA A 11 -6.61 49.01 -2.03
N LEU A 12 -6.03 48.82 -3.22
CA LEU A 12 -5.98 47.54 -3.92
C LEU A 12 -5.12 46.56 -3.10
N GLY A 13 -5.62 45.35 -2.88
CA GLY A 13 -4.87 44.26 -2.28
C GLY A 13 -5.36 42.91 -2.80
N ALA A 14 -4.91 42.53 -4.00
CA ALA A 14 -4.97 41.16 -4.47
C ALA A 14 -3.86 40.35 -3.78
N ALA A 15 -4.18 39.29 -3.05
CA ALA A 15 -3.17 38.35 -2.57
C ALA A 15 -3.77 36.96 -2.29
N GLY A 16 -3.47 36.03 -3.20
CA GLY A 16 -3.15 34.64 -2.89
C GLY A 16 -4.29 33.71 -2.49
N THR A 17 -4.92 33.07 -3.47
CA THR A 17 -5.47 31.73 -3.24
C THR A 17 -4.32 30.80 -2.89
N TRP A 18 -4.18 30.44 -1.61
CA TRP A 18 -3.27 29.40 -1.15
C TRP A 18 -3.76 28.07 -1.73
N VAL A 19 -3.24 27.69 -2.88
CA VAL A 19 -3.25 26.29 -3.31
C VAL A 19 -2.26 25.59 -2.39
N TYR A 20 -2.76 24.95 -1.33
CA TYR A 20 -1.98 23.92 -0.66
C TYR A 20 -1.72 22.83 -1.69
N ALA A 21 -0.52 22.83 -2.27
CA ALA A 21 0.02 21.63 -2.87
C ALA A 21 -0.05 20.54 -1.81
N GLN A 22 -0.95 19.57 -1.99
CA GLN A 22 -0.93 18.37 -1.16
C GLN A 22 0.45 17.76 -1.34
N SER A 23 1.22 17.77 -0.27
CA SER A 23 2.47 17.06 -0.16
C SER A 23 2.22 15.63 -0.63
N SER A 24 2.97 15.19 -1.63
CA SER A 24 3.14 13.78 -1.95
C SER A 24 3.89 13.13 -0.78
N GLY A 25 3.22 13.03 0.38
CA GLY A 25 3.66 12.20 1.47
C GLY A 25 3.68 10.79 0.94
N GLY A 26 4.89 10.25 0.73
CA GLY A 26 5.08 8.87 0.34
C GLY A 26 4.24 8.01 1.28
N SER A 27 3.23 7.34 0.74
CA SER A 27 2.41 6.41 1.49
C SER A 27 3.34 5.35 2.07
N ASN A 28 3.48 5.27 3.39
CA ASN A 28 4.20 4.18 4.09
C ASN A 28 3.51 2.81 3.92
N ALA A 29 2.46 2.73 3.11
CA ALA A 29 1.78 1.50 2.78
C ALA A 29 2.67 0.61 1.89
N PRO A 30 2.60 -0.71 2.04
CA PRO A 30 3.30 -1.63 1.14
C PRO A 30 2.83 -1.42 -0.30
N THR A 31 3.78 -1.46 -1.24
CA THR A 31 3.54 -1.30 -2.67
C THR A 31 3.63 -2.65 -3.39
N PHE A 32 2.72 -2.87 -4.34
CA PHE A 32 2.71 -4.04 -5.22
C PHE A 32 1.95 -3.70 -6.50
N THR A 33 2.17 -4.45 -7.57
CA THR A 33 1.46 -4.30 -8.84
C THR A 33 0.25 -5.24 -8.91
N GLU A 34 -0.75 -4.89 -9.72
CA GLU A 34 -1.90 -5.77 -9.97
C GLU A 34 -1.45 -7.14 -10.51
N LYS A 35 -0.44 -7.16 -11.39
CA LYS A 35 0.13 -8.41 -11.92
C LYS A 35 0.74 -9.29 -10.83
N GLN A 36 1.39 -8.71 -9.82
CA GLN A 36 1.93 -9.48 -8.69
C GLN A 36 0.80 -10.11 -7.87
N ALA A 37 -0.29 -9.37 -7.61
CA ALA A 37 -1.43 -9.91 -6.88
C ALA A 37 -2.14 -11.04 -7.65
N GLN A 38 -2.32 -10.90 -8.96
CA GLN A 38 -2.88 -11.97 -9.81
C GLN A 38 -2.01 -13.23 -9.85
N ALA A 39 -0.68 -13.06 -9.99
CA ALA A 39 0.24 -14.19 -9.88
C ALA A 39 0.16 -14.83 -8.47
N GLY A 40 -0.02 -14.01 -7.44
CA GLY A 40 -0.15 -14.41 -6.06
C GLY A 40 -1.39 -15.24 -5.78
N GLU A 41 -2.52 -14.94 -6.42
CA GLU A 41 -3.74 -15.75 -6.33
C GLU A 41 -3.48 -17.19 -6.79
N THR A 42 -2.76 -17.36 -7.90
CA THR A 42 -2.40 -18.69 -8.43
C THR A 42 -1.52 -19.46 -7.45
N VAL A 43 -0.51 -18.79 -6.87
CA VAL A 43 0.36 -19.38 -5.84
C VAL A 43 -0.45 -19.74 -4.59
N TYR A 44 -1.35 -18.86 -4.16
CA TYR A 44 -2.20 -19.07 -3.00
C TYR A 44 -3.08 -20.31 -3.15
N ASN A 45 -3.78 -20.43 -4.28
CA ASN A 45 -4.68 -21.54 -4.56
C ASN A 45 -3.94 -22.89 -4.59
N THR A 46 -2.69 -22.89 -5.05
CA THR A 46 -1.88 -24.11 -5.17
C THR A 46 -1.21 -24.50 -3.85
N SER A 47 -0.74 -23.52 -3.08
CA SER A 47 0.21 -23.76 -1.98
C SER A 47 -0.31 -23.37 -0.59
N CYS A 48 -1.42 -22.64 -0.50
CA CYS A 48 -1.90 -22.05 0.76
C CYS A 48 -3.36 -22.42 1.08
N ALA A 49 -4.22 -22.47 0.06
CA ALA A 49 -5.67 -22.63 0.22
C ALA A 49 -6.09 -23.94 0.92
N MET A 50 -5.29 -25.01 0.79
CA MET A 50 -5.53 -26.28 1.50
C MET A 50 -5.65 -26.08 3.03
N CYS A 51 -4.87 -25.15 3.60
CA CYS A 51 -4.86 -24.90 5.04
C CYS A 51 -5.56 -23.60 5.42
N HIS A 52 -5.51 -22.56 4.59
CA HIS A 52 -6.08 -21.24 4.91
C HIS A 52 -7.47 -20.99 4.32
N GLY A 53 -7.98 -21.97 3.55
CA GLY A 53 -9.28 -21.92 2.89
C GLY A 53 -9.26 -21.11 1.59
N LYS A 54 -10.21 -21.37 0.68
CA LYS A 54 -10.27 -20.70 -0.62
C LYS A 54 -10.66 -19.24 -0.49
N ASN A 55 -11.43 -18.91 0.54
CA ASN A 55 -11.86 -17.55 0.84
C ASN A 55 -10.87 -16.82 1.76
N LEU A 56 -9.72 -17.41 2.12
CA LEU A 56 -8.69 -16.85 3.01
C LEU A 56 -9.12 -16.69 4.49
N ASN A 57 -10.34 -17.06 4.83
CA ASN A 57 -10.90 -16.94 6.17
C ASN A 57 -11.83 -18.11 6.54
N ASP A 58 -11.82 -19.18 5.74
CA ASP A 58 -12.68 -20.36 5.83
C ASP A 58 -11.88 -21.67 6.04
N GLY A 59 -10.61 -21.56 6.43
CA GLY A 59 -9.76 -22.68 6.81
C GLY A 59 -9.22 -22.55 8.23
N GLY A 60 -7.92 -22.85 8.40
CA GLY A 60 -7.12 -22.58 9.60
C GLY A 60 -7.00 -21.08 9.91
N PRO A 61 -5.84 -20.56 10.33
CA PRO A 61 -5.78 -19.15 10.70
C PRO A 61 -6.12 -18.27 9.48
N ALA A 62 -7.12 -17.39 9.65
CA ALA A 62 -7.53 -16.48 8.60
C ALA A 62 -6.36 -15.56 8.20
N VAL A 63 -6.17 -15.41 6.89
CA VAL A 63 -5.19 -14.51 6.28
C VAL A 63 -5.84 -13.31 5.61
N LYS A 64 -7.14 -13.10 5.85
CA LYS A 64 -7.82 -11.84 5.59
C LYS A 64 -8.80 -11.43 6.68
N GLY A 65 -9.14 -10.15 6.70
CA GLY A 65 -10.15 -9.54 7.56
C GLY A 65 -9.60 -9.00 8.89
N ASP A 66 -10.49 -8.53 9.75
CA ASP A 66 -10.13 -7.70 10.91
C ASP A 66 -9.12 -8.35 11.87
N LYS A 67 -9.26 -9.66 12.12
CA LYS A 67 -8.31 -10.40 12.97
C LYS A 67 -6.90 -10.45 12.37
N PHE A 68 -6.80 -10.56 11.05
CA PHE A 68 -5.52 -10.52 10.36
C PHE A 68 -4.92 -9.11 10.43
N LEU A 69 -5.71 -8.09 10.10
CA LEU A 69 -5.27 -6.69 10.14
C LEU A 69 -4.85 -6.26 11.55
N ALA A 70 -5.61 -6.59 12.58
CA ALA A 70 -5.24 -6.30 13.97
C ALA A 70 -3.86 -6.86 14.38
N LYS A 71 -3.42 -7.95 13.74
CA LYS A 71 -2.11 -8.57 13.99
C LYS A 71 -0.99 -7.94 13.14
N TRP A 72 -1.29 -7.53 11.91
CA TRP A 72 -0.28 -7.24 10.89
C TRP A 72 -0.26 -5.80 10.38
N SER A 73 -1.26 -4.96 10.70
CA SER A 73 -1.35 -3.56 10.23
C SER A 73 -1.37 -2.53 11.36
N GLY A 74 -0.91 -2.90 12.56
CA GLY A 74 -0.82 -2.03 13.73
C GLY A 74 0.54 -1.33 13.90
N GLU A 75 0.65 -0.46 14.90
CA GLU A 75 1.88 0.25 15.23
C GLU A 75 3.06 -0.72 15.47
N GLY A 76 4.23 -0.38 14.92
CA GLY A 76 5.43 -1.22 15.00
C GLY A 76 5.41 -2.48 14.14
N LYS A 77 4.38 -2.70 13.30
CA LYS A 77 4.38 -3.77 12.29
C LYS A 77 4.85 -3.24 10.95
N THR A 78 5.76 -3.96 10.32
CA THR A 78 6.26 -3.63 8.99
C THR A 78 5.74 -4.62 7.95
N ALA A 79 5.70 -4.17 6.70
CA ALA A 79 5.50 -5.03 5.54
C ALA A 79 6.47 -6.23 5.53
N LEU A 80 7.72 -5.98 5.93
CA LEU A 80 8.77 -6.98 5.98
C LEU A 80 8.49 -8.06 7.04
N ASP A 81 7.88 -7.72 8.18
CA ASP A 81 7.52 -8.70 9.21
C ASP A 81 6.52 -9.74 8.68
N LEU A 82 5.49 -9.27 7.98
CA LEU A 82 4.49 -10.15 7.37
C LEU A 82 5.12 -10.98 6.25
N TYR A 83 5.90 -10.37 5.37
CA TYR A 83 6.62 -11.09 4.30
C TYR A 83 7.51 -12.19 4.88
N ASN A 84 8.36 -11.86 5.86
CA ASN A 84 9.25 -12.82 6.50
C ASN A 84 8.47 -13.94 7.18
N LYS A 85 7.33 -13.63 7.82
CA LYS A 85 6.48 -14.66 8.41
C LYS A 85 6.02 -15.67 7.37
N ILE A 86 5.57 -15.20 6.20
CA ILE A 86 5.12 -16.06 5.11
C ILE A 86 6.31 -16.85 4.56
N ALA A 87 7.39 -16.18 4.15
CA ALA A 87 8.53 -16.79 3.46
C ALA A 87 9.28 -17.85 4.29
N THR A 88 9.29 -17.70 5.63
CA THR A 88 10.05 -18.59 6.52
C THR A 88 9.21 -19.70 7.16
N THR A 89 7.89 -19.54 7.22
CA THR A 89 7.02 -20.49 7.94
C THR A 89 5.93 -21.14 7.09
N MET A 90 5.77 -20.69 5.85
CA MET A 90 4.80 -21.23 4.90
C MET A 90 5.49 -21.73 3.62
N PRO A 91 4.88 -22.68 2.89
CA PRO A 91 3.76 -23.53 3.31
C PRO A 91 4.10 -24.36 4.55
N LYS A 92 3.15 -24.59 5.46
CA LYS A 92 3.45 -25.21 6.77
C LYS A 92 4.03 -26.62 6.68
N ASN A 93 3.67 -27.37 5.64
CA ASN A 93 4.19 -28.71 5.38
C ASN A 93 5.53 -28.71 4.62
N LYS A 94 5.90 -27.60 3.97
CA LYS A 94 7.13 -27.45 3.18
C LYS A 94 7.67 -26.00 3.25
N PRO A 95 8.10 -25.50 4.42
CA PRO A 95 8.60 -24.13 4.51
C PRO A 95 9.78 -23.90 3.57
N GLY A 96 9.84 -22.74 2.91
CA GLY A 96 10.92 -22.42 1.98
C GLY A 96 10.79 -23.05 0.58
N SER A 97 9.69 -23.75 0.27
CA SER A 97 9.54 -24.45 -1.01
C SER A 97 9.17 -23.56 -2.20
N LEU A 98 8.78 -22.31 -1.97
CA LEU A 98 8.45 -21.35 -3.03
C LEU A 98 9.67 -20.50 -3.38
N THR A 99 9.75 -20.04 -4.63
CA THR A 99 10.76 -19.06 -5.03
C THR A 99 10.48 -17.71 -4.38
N GLN A 100 11.49 -16.84 -4.32
CA GLN A 100 11.32 -15.48 -3.83
C GLN A 100 10.18 -14.74 -4.55
N THR A 101 10.16 -14.79 -5.89
CA THR A 101 9.09 -14.17 -6.69
C THR A 101 7.70 -14.73 -6.36
N GLN A 102 7.58 -16.01 -6.05
CA GLN A 102 6.32 -16.61 -5.63
C GLN A 102 5.89 -16.12 -4.24
N TYR A 103 6.83 -15.94 -3.30
CA TYR A 103 6.53 -15.35 -1.99
C TYR A 103 6.10 -13.88 -2.10
N GLU A 104 6.77 -13.09 -2.92
CA GLU A 104 6.40 -11.69 -3.19
C GLU A 104 5.00 -11.61 -3.81
N ALA A 105 4.70 -12.50 -4.76
CA ALA A 105 3.39 -12.58 -5.39
C ALA A 105 2.28 -12.94 -4.38
N VAL A 106 2.43 -14.01 -3.59
CA VAL A 106 1.40 -14.40 -2.61
C VAL A 106 1.24 -13.36 -1.50
N TYR A 107 2.32 -12.67 -1.11
CA TYR A 107 2.26 -11.53 -0.21
C TYR A 107 1.41 -10.39 -0.79
N ALA A 108 1.64 -10.02 -2.06
CA ALA A 108 0.84 -9.01 -2.76
C ALA A 108 -0.65 -9.39 -2.83
N TYR A 109 -0.95 -10.67 -3.12
CA TYR A 109 -2.33 -11.15 -3.12
C TYR A 109 -2.98 -11.03 -1.74
N ILE A 110 -2.30 -11.44 -0.66
CA ILE A 110 -2.81 -11.31 0.71
C ILE A 110 -3.08 -9.85 1.06
N LEU A 111 -2.21 -8.92 0.68
CA LEU A 111 -2.44 -7.49 0.86
C LEU A 111 -3.68 -7.01 0.09
N GLN A 112 -3.80 -7.36 -1.19
CA GLN A 112 -4.96 -7.00 -2.01
C GLN A 112 -6.28 -7.49 -1.37
N GLN A 113 -6.30 -8.72 -0.87
CA GLN A 113 -7.45 -9.32 -0.17
C GLN A 113 -7.77 -8.66 1.18
N ASN A 114 -6.87 -7.84 1.71
CA ASN A 114 -7.03 -7.05 2.92
C ASN A 114 -7.22 -5.55 2.64
N GLY A 115 -7.56 -5.17 1.40
CA GLY A 115 -7.95 -3.81 1.04
C GLY A 115 -6.79 -2.85 0.73
N PHE A 116 -5.54 -3.34 0.73
CA PHE A 116 -4.42 -2.58 0.20
C PHE A 116 -4.56 -2.48 -1.32
N LYS A 117 -4.26 -1.31 -1.89
CA LYS A 117 -4.43 -1.08 -3.33
C LYS A 117 -3.10 -1.29 -4.07
N PRO A 118 -3.13 -1.92 -5.26
CA PRO A 118 -1.95 -1.95 -6.12
C PRO A 118 -1.54 -0.53 -6.50
N ARG A 119 -0.23 -0.33 -6.65
CA ARG A 119 0.35 0.88 -7.21
C ARG A 119 0.69 0.62 -8.67
N GLU A 120 -0.02 1.30 -9.55
CA GLU A 120 0.34 1.38 -10.97
C GLU A 120 1.54 2.31 -11.17
N LEU A 121 2.35 2.03 -12.20
CA LEU A 121 3.44 2.91 -12.62
C LEU A 121 2.86 4.28 -12.99
N GLN A 122 3.25 5.31 -12.25
CA GLN A 122 2.80 6.67 -12.53
C GLN A 122 3.86 7.42 -13.33
N LYS A 123 3.43 8.41 -14.13
CA LYS A 123 4.34 9.30 -14.86
C LYS A 123 5.35 10.00 -13.95
N GLU A 124 5.01 10.18 -12.68
CA GLU A 124 5.91 10.76 -11.69
C GLU A 124 7.05 9.81 -11.31
N ASP A 125 6.80 8.49 -11.28
CA ASP A 125 7.84 7.49 -11.05
C ASP A 125 8.88 7.50 -12.20
N LEU A 126 8.47 7.87 -13.42
CA LEU A 126 9.36 7.98 -14.58
C LEU A 126 10.33 9.15 -14.50
N LYS A 127 9.99 10.21 -13.76
CA LYS A 127 10.87 11.38 -13.60
C LYS A 127 11.99 11.14 -12.60
N ASN A 128 11.75 10.23 -11.66
CA ASN A 128 12.64 9.96 -10.52
C ASN A 128 13.55 8.74 -10.73
N HIS A 129 13.43 8.04 -11.86
CA HIS A 129 14.31 6.94 -12.25
C HIS A 129 15.15 7.34 -13.47
N THR A 130 16.47 7.43 -13.31
CA THR A 130 17.38 7.55 -14.46
C THR A 130 17.51 6.19 -15.15
N LEU A 131 17.67 6.18 -16.48
CA LEU A 131 17.85 4.96 -17.27
C LEU A 131 19.32 4.50 -17.32
N ASP A 132 20.12 4.93 -16.36
CA ASP A 132 21.55 4.66 -16.32
C ASP A 132 21.75 3.17 -16.02
N LYS A 133 22.11 2.40 -17.05
CA LYS A 133 22.55 1.01 -16.89
C LYS A 133 23.93 1.04 -16.22
N LYS A 134 24.00 0.72 -14.93
CA LYS A 134 25.26 0.28 -14.31
C LYS A 134 25.56 -1.16 -14.70
#